data_AF-A0A7W1UQJ4-F1
#
_entry.id   AF-A0A7W1UQJ4-F1
#
_cell.length_a   1.000
_cell.length_b   1.000
_cell.length_c   1.000
_cell.angle_alpha   90.00
_cell.angle_beta   90.00
_cell.angle_gamma   90.00
#
_symmetry.space_group_name_H-M   'P 1'
#
loop_
_entity.id
_entity.type
_entity.pdbx_description
1 polymer ?
#
loop_
_entity_poly.entity_id
_entity_poly.type
_entity_poly.pdbx_seq_one_letter_code
_entity_poly.pdbx_strand_id
1 'polypeptide(L)'
;KNVSDKELENNSIKLFINDVQKTPASFNIEAGGETEVILSFASRETGIRYCRIEINDYPVTFDDQFYFSFEVSKNISVLSINGGQELSESSYLNKLFASDSLFIFKNMKENNLDYSLLSSSNLIILNELKAVPSGLAQELKRFMQNGGSVLVFPNKEAELNSYKDFFATVRANYFERMDTSNTKVDKINLEHFIYKDVFDKKTFSATNLDLPKVYEHFSLSRTTRSNEEYLLKMQNGETFLSKYDVEKGKLYICAAGLGDNFTNFAKHGIFVPTLYKIAMYSMNSQPLFYTIGNNEVIEHNGIISGENVFRIKSKSSKFEIIPEHKALDFKTVILVHDQIKEAGNYDLAVNTETVSGLSFNFNRKESDLTALNSDELKQEIINSNLINIKVLDIDSKSITQSLMEVSQGIKLWKFCIILTLLFLAIEVLLLRFMKG
;
A
#
# COMPACT_ATOMS: atom_id res chain seq x y z
N LYS A 1 -0.55 -17.69 -12.49
CA LYS A 1 -0.90 -17.85 -13.93
C LYS A 1 0.03 -18.86 -14.55
N ASN A 2 -0.46 -19.76 -15.39
CA ASN A 2 0.33 -20.70 -16.15
C ASN A 2 0.42 -20.19 -17.60
N VAL A 3 1.60 -19.81 -18.06
CA VAL A 3 1.82 -19.32 -19.43
C VAL A 3 2.29 -20.42 -20.38
N SER A 4 2.45 -21.65 -19.89
CA SER A 4 2.86 -22.79 -20.69
C SER A 4 1.67 -23.49 -21.34
N ASP A 5 1.98 -24.29 -22.36
CA ASP A 5 1.03 -25.15 -23.07
C ASP A 5 0.72 -26.46 -22.31
N LYS A 6 1.26 -26.63 -21.10
CA LYS A 6 1.08 -27.85 -20.29
C LYS A 6 0.26 -27.53 -19.06
N GLU A 7 -0.65 -28.43 -18.72
CA GLU A 7 -1.27 -28.42 -17.41
C GLU A 7 -0.25 -28.76 -16.32
N LEU A 8 -0.41 -28.13 -15.16
CA LEU A 8 0.39 -28.40 -13.99
C LEU A 8 -0.52 -28.99 -12.91
N GLU A 9 -0.31 -30.26 -12.60
CA GLU A 9 -1.07 -30.99 -11.59
C GLU A 9 -0.27 -31.18 -10.30
N ASN A 10 -0.96 -31.01 -9.17
CA ASN A 10 -0.48 -31.23 -7.81
C ASN A 10 0.85 -30.52 -7.51
N ASN A 11 1.02 -29.32 -8.06
CA ASN A 11 2.23 -28.54 -7.87
C ASN A 11 2.25 -27.96 -6.46
N SER A 12 3.41 -27.99 -5.80
CA SER A 12 3.55 -27.56 -4.42
C SER A 12 3.85 -26.07 -4.33
N ILE A 13 3.16 -25.39 -3.42
CA ILE A 13 3.48 -24.05 -2.95
C ILE A 13 3.75 -24.09 -1.45
N LYS A 14 4.79 -23.38 -0.99
CA LYS A 14 5.22 -23.38 0.41
C LYS A 14 5.38 -21.96 0.90
N LEU A 15 4.81 -21.67 2.07
CA LEU A 15 5.07 -20.43 2.81
C LEU A 15 6.08 -20.66 3.93
N PHE A 16 7.13 -19.84 3.94
CA PHE A 16 8.09 -19.75 5.04
C PHE A 16 7.96 -18.40 5.73
N ILE A 17 8.04 -18.43 7.07
CA ILE A 17 8.12 -17.23 7.91
C ILE A 17 9.30 -17.41 8.84
N ASN A 18 10.29 -16.51 8.76
CA ASN A 18 11.59 -16.59 9.44
C ASN A 18 12.23 -17.97 9.26
N ASP A 19 12.29 -18.44 8.01
CA ASP A 19 12.80 -19.76 7.59
C ASP A 19 12.07 -20.98 8.17
N VAL A 20 10.98 -20.80 8.90
CA VAL A 20 10.10 -21.87 9.35
C VAL A 20 8.95 -22.05 8.36
N GLN A 21 8.86 -23.23 7.74
CA GLN A 21 7.74 -23.60 6.89
C GLN A 21 6.44 -23.60 7.72
N LYS A 22 5.41 -22.89 7.27
CA LYS A 22 4.11 -22.81 7.95
C LYS A 22 3.07 -23.71 7.31
N THR A 23 2.71 -23.40 6.06
CA THR A 23 1.60 -24.04 5.37
C THR A 23 2.06 -24.49 3.98
N PRO A 24 2.22 -25.79 3.73
CA PRO A 24 2.28 -26.30 2.38
C PRO A 24 0.85 -26.34 1.82
N ALA A 25 0.70 -25.96 0.55
CA ALA A 25 -0.51 -26.21 -0.22
C ALA A 25 -0.12 -26.79 -1.59
N SER A 26 -1.08 -27.40 -2.26
CA SER A 26 -0.94 -27.80 -3.65
C SER A 26 -2.00 -27.13 -4.51
N PHE A 27 -1.69 -26.97 -5.79
CA PHE A 27 -2.60 -26.40 -6.76
C PHE A 27 -2.53 -27.13 -8.09
N ASN A 28 -3.66 -27.07 -8.81
CA ASN A 28 -3.79 -27.51 -10.19
C ASN A 28 -4.08 -26.28 -11.04
N ILE A 29 -3.47 -26.20 -12.21
CA ILE A 29 -3.69 -25.09 -13.15
C ILE A 29 -3.59 -25.59 -14.58
N GLU A 30 -4.62 -25.34 -15.35
CA GLU A 30 -4.67 -25.68 -16.78
C GLU A 30 -3.64 -24.85 -17.57
N ALA A 31 -3.30 -25.30 -18.78
CA ALA A 31 -2.48 -24.54 -19.71
C ALA A 31 -3.12 -23.17 -20.01
N GLY A 32 -2.33 -22.10 -19.99
CA GLY A 32 -2.84 -20.72 -20.16
C GLY A 32 -3.72 -20.20 -19.01
N GLY A 33 -3.99 -21.01 -17.98
CA GLY A 33 -4.96 -20.72 -16.94
C GLY A 33 -4.46 -19.81 -15.82
N GLU A 34 -5.38 -19.47 -14.91
CA GLU A 34 -5.11 -18.77 -13.65
C GLU A 34 -5.80 -19.50 -12.50
N THR A 35 -5.11 -19.58 -11.35
CA THR A 35 -5.65 -20.19 -10.13
C THR A 35 -5.24 -19.33 -8.93
N GLU A 36 -6.11 -19.26 -7.92
CA GLU A 36 -5.86 -18.55 -6.67
C GLU A 36 -5.68 -19.56 -5.53
N VAL A 37 -4.60 -19.43 -4.76
CA VAL A 37 -4.29 -20.30 -3.63
C VAL A 37 -4.21 -19.48 -2.36
N ILE A 38 -5.06 -19.79 -1.38
CA ILE A 38 -5.11 -19.07 -0.11
C ILE A 38 -4.18 -19.74 0.91
N LEU A 39 -3.13 -19.03 1.31
CA LEU A 39 -2.18 -19.47 2.34
C LEU A 39 -2.51 -18.79 3.67
N SER A 40 -3.24 -19.49 4.55
CA SER A 40 -3.55 -18.97 5.88
C SER A 40 -2.46 -19.30 6.89
N PHE A 41 -2.10 -18.32 7.71
CA PHE A 41 -1.18 -18.48 8.84
C PHE A 41 -1.57 -17.54 9.99
N ALA A 42 -1.11 -17.84 11.20
CA ALA A 42 -1.20 -16.95 12.35
C ALA A 42 0.21 -16.72 12.91
N SER A 43 0.58 -15.45 13.12
CA SER A 43 1.82 -15.07 13.79
C SER A 43 1.48 -14.52 15.17
N ARG A 44 2.04 -15.15 16.22
CA ARG A 44 1.84 -14.72 17.62
C ARG A 44 3.03 -13.95 18.18
N GLU A 45 4.15 -13.97 17.47
CA GLU A 45 5.38 -13.36 17.91
C GLU A 45 5.49 -11.93 17.35
N THR A 46 5.92 -10.99 18.18
CA THR A 46 6.13 -9.59 17.83
C THR A 46 7.45 -9.37 17.10
N GLY A 47 7.55 -8.32 16.31
CA GLY A 47 8.74 -7.96 15.53
C GLY A 47 8.61 -8.29 14.05
N ILE A 48 9.71 -8.07 13.32
CA ILE A 48 9.76 -8.19 11.88
C ILE A 48 9.66 -9.67 11.46
N ARG A 49 8.80 -9.93 10.49
CA ARG A 49 8.60 -11.24 9.86
C ARG A 49 9.12 -11.18 8.44
N TYR A 50 10.17 -11.95 8.18
CA TYR A 50 10.70 -12.16 6.84
C TYR A 50 10.06 -13.40 6.27
N CYS A 51 9.40 -13.26 5.14
CA CYS A 51 8.65 -14.33 4.54
C CYS A 51 9.20 -14.63 3.15
N ARG A 52 9.00 -15.87 2.72
CA ARG A 52 9.11 -16.24 1.31
C ARG A 52 8.05 -17.24 0.93
N ILE A 53 7.52 -17.09 -0.28
CA ILE A 53 6.72 -18.09 -0.95
C ILE A 53 7.64 -18.79 -1.93
N GLU A 54 7.60 -20.11 -1.94
CA GLU A 54 8.32 -20.94 -2.90
C GLU A 54 7.33 -21.77 -3.70
N ILE A 55 7.49 -21.75 -5.02
CA ILE A 55 6.91 -22.73 -5.93
C ILE A 55 8.00 -23.69 -6.40
N ASN A 56 7.60 -24.81 -6.98
CA ASN A 56 8.51 -25.73 -7.63
C ASN A 56 8.24 -25.66 -9.13
N ASP A 57 9.02 -24.87 -9.86
CA ASP A 57 8.97 -24.83 -11.32
C ASP A 57 10.23 -25.50 -11.89
N TYR A 58 10.07 -26.24 -12.99
CA TYR A 58 11.18 -26.92 -13.65
C TYR A 58 10.99 -26.83 -15.16
N PRO A 59 12.03 -26.42 -15.93
CA PRO A 59 13.45 -26.29 -15.56
C PRO A 59 13.91 -24.89 -15.15
N VAL A 60 13.03 -23.89 -15.22
CA VAL A 60 13.36 -22.48 -14.96
C VAL A 60 13.06 -22.17 -13.50
N THR A 61 14.08 -21.96 -12.68
CA THR A 61 13.94 -21.80 -11.21
C THR A 61 14.31 -20.41 -10.69
N PHE A 62 14.61 -19.45 -11.57
CA PHE A 62 15.20 -18.16 -11.17
C PHE A 62 14.21 -17.26 -10.41
N ASP A 63 12.91 -17.51 -10.52
CA ASP A 63 11.84 -16.70 -9.94
C ASP A 63 10.86 -17.50 -9.06
N ASP A 64 11.24 -18.73 -8.70
CA ASP A 64 10.47 -19.64 -7.83
C ASP A 64 10.24 -19.09 -6.44
N GLN A 65 11.05 -18.12 -6.03
CA GLN A 65 11.00 -17.50 -4.72
C GLN A 65 10.41 -16.10 -4.80
N PHE A 66 9.46 -15.81 -3.91
CA PHE A 66 8.90 -14.48 -3.72
C PHE A 66 9.05 -14.05 -2.27
N TYR A 67 9.72 -12.94 -2.04
CA TYR A 67 10.00 -12.42 -0.71
C TYR A 67 9.01 -11.34 -0.31
N PHE A 68 8.60 -11.35 0.95
CA PHE A 68 7.81 -10.27 1.52
C PHE A 68 8.06 -10.17 3.01
N SER A 69 7.88 -8.97 3.57
CA SER A 69 8.12 -8.71 4.98
C SER A 69 7.02 -7.85 5.57
N PHE A 70 6.73 -8.08 6.84
CA PHE A 70 5.80 -7.26 7.60
C PHE A 70 6.23 -7.20 9.06
N GLU A 71 5.84 -6.14 9.75
CA GLU A 71 6.11 -5.98 11.17
C GLU A 71 4.87 -6.31 11.99
N VAL A 72 5.03 -7.15 13.00
CA VAL A 72 4.01 -7.35 14.03
C VAL A 72 4.36 -6.43 15.19
N SER A 73 3.76 -5.24 15.22
CA SER A 73 4.02 -4.27 16.30
C SER A 73 3.61 -4.86 17.65
N LYS A 74 4.47 -4.65 18.64
CA LYS A 74 4.22 -5.10 20.02
C LYS A 74 3.10 -4.32 20.68
N ASN A 75 2.98 -3.04 20.33
CA ASN A 75 2.07 -2.10 20.96
C ASN A 75 1.48 -1.12 19.94
N ILE A 76 0.28 -0.62 20.23
CA ILE A 76 -0.38 0.47 19.51
C ILE A 76 -0.36 1.70 20.41
N SER A 77 0.30 2.76 19.96
CA SER A 77 0.37 4.02 20.71
C SER A 77 -0.92 4.82 20.53
N VAL A 78 -1.61 5.14 21.62
CA VAL A 78 -2.85 5.90 21.62
C VAL A 78 -2.67 7.14 22.51
N LEU A 79 -2.84 8.32 21.94
CA LEU A 79 -2.73 9.60 22.64
C LEU A 79 -4.12 10.21 22.77
N SER A 80 -4.58 10.44 24.00
CA SER A 80 -5.80 11.21 24.26
C SER A 80 -5.45 12.63 24.66
N ILE A 81 -5.86 13.60 23.85
CA ILE A 81 -5.82 15.03 24.15
C ILE A 81 -7.16 15.38 24.80
N ASN A 82 -7.14 15.75 26.06
CA ASN A 82 -8.34 15.98 26.85
C ASN A 82 -8.59 17.49 27.02
N GLY A 83 -9.81 17.94 26.71
CA GLY A 83 -10.28 19.29 26.97
C GLY A 83 -10.79 19.49 28.40
N GLY A 84 -10.84 20.75 28.86
CA GLY A 84 -11.41 21.13 30.18
C GLY A 84 -10.38 21.51 31.27
N GLN A 85 -10.89 21.89 32.46
CA GLN A 85 -10.05 22.13 33.66
C GLN A 85 -9.75 20.83 34.42
N GLU A 86 -8.76 20.87 35.31
CA GLU A 86 -7.97 19.73 35.82
C GLU A 86 -8.72 18.40 36.08
N LEU A 87 -8.12 17.30 35.59
CA LEU A 87 -8.55 15.89 35.72
C LEU A 87 -9.74 15.42 34.86
N SER A 88 -10.02 16.09 33.73
CA SER A 88 -11.00 15.65 32.72
C SER A 88 -10.50 14.50 31.82
N GLU A 89 -9.80 13.52 32.39
CA GLU A 89 -9.49 12.28 31.67
C GLU A 89 -10.76 11.42 31.55
N SER A 90 -11.00 10.85 30.36
CA SER A 90 -12.12 9.93 30.20
C SER A 90 -11.85 8.62 30.92
N SER A 91 -12.64 8.34 31.97
CA SER A 91 -12.60 7.04 32.66
C SER A 91 -12.89 5.86 31.72
N TYR A 92 -13.67 6.08 30.67
CA TYR A 92 -13.99 5.07 29.66
C TYR A 92 -12.78 4.77 28.77
N LEU A 93 -12.07 5.81 28.29
CA LEU A 93 -10.86 5.62 27.48
C LEU A 93 -9.72 5.00 28.29
N ASN A 94 -9.55 5.44 29.54
CA ASN A 94 -8.59 4.84 30.47
C ASN A 94 -8.87 3.34 30.70
N LYS A 95 -10.13 2.96 30.97
CA LYS A 95 -10.50 1.55 31.15
C LYS A 95 -10.29 0.72 29.88
N LEU A 96 -10.56 1.29 28.70
CA LEU A 96 -10.41 0.58 27.43
C LEU A 96 -8.94 0.37 27.05
N PHE A 97 -8.14 1.44 27.03
CA PHE A 97 -6.79 1.41 26.47
C PHE A 97 -5.71 1.19 27.52
N ALA A 98 -5.80 1.80 28.71
CA ALA A 98 -4.74 1.66 29.72
C ALA A 98 -4.71 0.28 30.40
N SER A 99 -5.80 -0.47 30.31
CA SER A 99 -5.92 -1.80 30.96
C SER A 99 -5.41 -2.95 30.09
N ASP A 100 -5.19 -2.73 28.79
CA ASP A 100 -4.74 -3.74 27.85
C ASP A 100 -3.29 -3.46 27.45
N SER A 101 -2.43 -4.46 27.68
CA SER A 101 -1.00 -4.43 27.35
C SER A 101 -0.71 -4.22 25.86
N LEU A 102 -1.69 -4.40 24.96
CA LEU A 102 -1.55 -4.08 23.54
C LEU A 102 -1.40 -2.58 23.31
N PHE A 103 -1.95 -1.71 24.16
CA PHE A 103 -1.92 -0.27 23.93
C PHE A 103 -0.92 0.44 24.84
N ILE A 104 -0.20 1.42 24.28
CA ILE A 104 0.53 2.42 25.06
C ILE A 104 -0.37 3.66 25.09
N PHE A 105 -1.17 3.79 26.16
CA PHE A 105 -2.11 4.90 26.31
C PHE A 105 -1.46 6.07 27.07
N LYS A 106 -1.53 7.27 26.49
CA LYS A 106 -1.07 8.51 27.13
C LYS A 106 -2.18 9.55 27.14
N ASN A 107 -2.43 10.16 28.30
CA ASN A 107 -3.29 11.33 28.42
C ASN A 107 -2.46 12.61 28.41
N MET A 108 -2.88 13.59 27.63
CA MET A 108 -2.32 14.94 27.62
C MET A 108 -3.45 15.95 27.76
N LYS A 109 -3.18 17.05 28.47
CA LYS A 109 -4.06 18.22 28.50
C LYS A 109 -3.80 19.06 27.26
N GLU A 110 -4.85 19.65 26.71
CA GLU A 110 -4.74 20.58 25.57
C GLU A 110 -3.66 21.67 25.79
N ASN A 111 -3.65 22.28 26.98
CA ASN A 111 -2.73 23.40 27.30
C ASN A 111 -1.25 23.00 27.47
N ASN A 112 -0.97 21.71 27.69
CA ASN A 112 0.38 21.19 27.93
C ASN A 112 0.77 20.14 26.88
N LEU A 113 0.22 20.26 25.66
CA LEU A 113 0.44 19.28 24.61
C LEU A 113 1.90 19.29 24.14
N ASP A 114 2.56 18.13 24.25
CA ASP A 114 3.84 17.87 23.62
C ASP A 114 3.61 17.38 22.18
N TYR A 115 3.90 18.24 21.21
CA TYR A 115 3.71 17.96 19.79
C TYR A 115 4.58 16.80 19.28
N SER A 116 5.67 16.46 19.97
CA SER A 116 6.51 15.31 19.59
C SER A 116 5.80 13.96 19.81
N LEU A 117 4.77 13.92 20.67
CA LEU A 117 3.98 12.71 20.90
C LEU A 117 3.02 12.40 19.74
N LEU A 118 2.67 13.39 18.92
CA LEU A 118 1.77 13.19 17.78
C LEU A 118 2.43 12.26 16.76
N SER A 119 3.72 12.47 16.45
CA SER A 119 4.46 11.67 15.47
C SER A 119 4.73 10.24 15.90
N SER A 120 4.73 9.97 17.21
CA SER A 120 4.95 8.64 17.79
C SER A 120 3.66 7.89 18.14
N SER A 121 2.50 8.49 17.86
CA SER A 121 1.18 7.89 18.09
C SER A 121 0.64 7.23 16.83
N ASN A 122 -0.22 6.23 16.98
CA ASN A 122 -0.98 5.65 15.85
C ASN A 122 -2.39 6.25 15.80
N LEU A 123 -3.01 6.37 16.97
CA LEU A 123 -4.33 6.99 17.15
C LEU A 123 -4.22 8.20 18.09
N ILE A 124 -4.77 9.34 17.65
CA ILE A 124 -4.98 10.51 18.49
C ILE A 124 -6.47 10.67 18.75
N ILE A 125 -6.87 10.79 20.01
CA ILE A 125 -8.25 11.02 20.42
C ILE A 125 -8.36 12.46 20.91
N LEU A 126 -9.19 13.27 20.25
CA LEU A 126 -9.61 14.57 20.75
C LEU A 126 -10.82 14.37 21.64
N ASN A 127 -10.59 14.30 22.94
CA ASN A 127 -11.62 14.05 23.93
C ASN A 127 -12.17 15.37 24.49
N GLU A 128 -13.32 15.78 23.97
CA GLU A 128 -14.13 16.89 24.47
C GLU A 128 -13.38 18.23 24.56
N LEU A 129 -12.59 18.57 23.54
CA LEU A 129 -11.96 19.89 23.38
C LEU A 129 -13.02 20.98 23.12
N LYS A 130 -12.84 22.17 23.68
CA LYS A 130 -13.72 23.31 23.38
C LYS A 130 -13.44 23.88 21.99
N ALA A 131 -12.17 23.98 21.63
CA ALA A 131 -11.72 24.45 20.32
C ALA A 131 -10.58 23.56 19.82
N VAL A 132 -10.31 23.61 18.52
CA VAL A 132 -9.12 23.03 17.90
C VAL A 132 -8.29 24.21 17.35
N PRO A 133 -7.26 24.67 18.09
CA PRO A 133 -6.41 25.76 17.63
C PRO A 133 -5.80 25.48 16.26
N SER A 134 -5.58 26.51 15.45
CA SER A 134 -5.08 26.36 14.07
C SER A 134 -3.76 25.60 13.97
N GLY A 135 -2.85 25.80 14.94
CA GLY A 135 -1.60 25.03 15.03
C GLY A 135 -1.86 23.54 15.24
N LEU A 136 -2.74 23.18 16.18
CA LEU A 136 -3.12 21.78 16.40
C LEU A 136 -3.82 21.19 15.18
N ALA A 137 -4.73 21.93 14.54
CA ALA A 137 -5.41 21.50 13.32
C ALA A 137 -4.43 21.15 12.19
N GLN A 138 -3.40 21.98 11.99
CA GLN A 138 -2.37 21.74 10.97
C GLN A 138 -1.51 20.51 11.30
N GLU A 139 -1.13 20.34 12.56
CA GLU A 139 -0.36 19.19 13.04
C GLU A 139 -1.14 17.88 12.92
N LEU A 140 -2.43 17.88 13.29
CA LEU A 140 -3.33 16.75 13.11
C LEU A 140 -3.56 16.40 11.64
N LYS A 141 -3.70 17.41 10.78
CA LYS A 141 -3.76 17.20 9.33
C LYS A 141 -2.50 16.48 8.84
N ARG A 142 -1.32 17.01 9.18
CA ARG A 142 -0.03 16.41 8.79
C ARG A 142 0.14 15.00 9.34
N PHE A 143 -0.34 14.76 10.56
CA PHE A 143 -0.34 13.45 11.19
C PHE A 143 -1.18 12.44 10.38
N MET A 144 -2.40 12.82 9.98
CA MET A 144 -3.25 11.98 9.12
C MET A 144 -2.66 11.79 7.73
N GLN A 145 -2.08 12.82 7.11
CA GLN A 145 -1.39 12.69 5.81
C GLN A 145 -0.27 11.63 5.84
N ASN A 146 0.35 11.44 7.01
CA ASN A 146 1.40 10.44 7.24
C ASN A 146 0.86 9.07 7.71
N GLY A 147 -0.45 8.82 7.64
CA GLY A 147 -1.06 7.52 7.94
C GLY A 147 -1.66 7.39 9.35
N GLY A 148 -1.55 8.42 10.17
CA GLY A 148 -2.16 8.46 11.50
C GLY A 148 -3.69 8.51 11.47
N SER A 149 -4.33 8.09 12.57
CA SER A 149 -5.79 8.20 12.71
C SER A 149 -6.17 9.17 13.83
N VAL A 150 -7.16 10.02 13.58
CA VAL A 150 -7.71 10.96 14.58
C VAL A 150 -9.16 10.58 14.87
N LEU A 151 -9.53 10.50 16.15
CA LEU A 151 -10.91 10.28 16.59
C LEU A 151 -11.38 11.48 17.42
N VAL A 152 -12.53 12.05 17.07
CA VAL A 152 -13.05 13.27 17.69
C VAL A 152 -14.33 12.98 18.47
N PHE A 153 -14.32 13.33 19.75
CA PHE A 153 -15.50 13.46 20.59
C PHE A 153 -15.69 14.94 20.96
N PRO A 154 -16.80 15.58 20.54
CA PRO A 154 -16.99 17.01 20.78
C PRO A 154 -17.32 17.33 22.24
N ASN A 155 -16.93 18.53 22.67
CA ASN A 155 -17.43 19.12 23.92
C ASN A 155 -18.85 19.69 23.74
N LYS A 156 -19.63 19.77 24.83
CA LYS A 156 -20.94 20.44 24.83
C LYS A 156 -20.86 21.91 24.43
N GLU A 157 -19.80 22.58 24.84
CA GLU A 157 -19.50 23.98 24.55
C GLU A 157 -18.50 24.12 23.39
N ALA A 158 -18.51 23.19 22.43
CA ALA A 158 -17.61 23.23 21.28
C ALA A 158 -17.79 24.49 20.44
N GLU A 159 -16.70 25.18 20.15
CA GLU A 159 -16.64 26.35 19.28
C GLU A 159 -16.77 25.90 17.81
N LEU A 160 -18.00 25.97 17.29
CA LEU A 160 -18.37 25.45 15.97
C LEU A 160 -17.48 25.97 14.83
N ASN A 161 -17.08 27.25 14.87
CA ASN A 161 -16.20 27.84 13.85
C ASN A 161 -14.81 27.20 13.86
N SER A 162 -14.24 26.95 15.04
CA SER A 162 -12.92 26.33 15.19
C SER A 162 -12.92 24.89 14.63
N TYR A 163 -13.96 24.11 14.95
CA TYR A 163 -14.13 22.77 14.38
C TYR A 163 -14.37 22.79 12.88
N LYS A 164 -15.17 23.75 12.38
CA LYS A 164 -15.41 23.93 10.95
C LYS A 164 -14.12 24.22 10.20
N ASP A 165 -13.27 25.11 10.72
CA ASP A 165 -11.98 25.43 10.11
C ASP A 165 -11.08 24.19 10.03
N PHE A 166 -10.97 23.42 11.12
CA PHE A 166 -10.21 22.17 11.12
C PHE A 166 -10.76 21.15 10.12
N PHE A 167 -12.05 20.81 10.19
CA PHE A 167 -12.65 19.79 9.34
C PHE A 167 -12.67 20.18 7.85
N ALA A 168 -12.78 21.47 7.54
CA ALA A 168 -12.67 21.96 6.16
C ALA A 168 -11.28 21.69 5.56
N THR A 169 -10.20 21.75 6.36
CA THR A 169 -8.83 21.50 5.87
C THR A 169 -8.60 20.07 5.37
N VAL A 170 -9.44 19.14 5.83
CA VAL A 170 -9.42 17.70 5.54
C VAL A 170 -10.68 17.23 4.79
N ARG A 171 -11.50 18.17 4.30
CA ARG A 171 -12.73 17.92 3.50
C ARG A 171 -13.77 17.03 4.21
N ALA A 172 -13.84 17.09 5.54
CA ALA A 172 -14.84 16.38 6.33
C ALA A 172 -16.10 17.23 6.58
N ASN A 173 -17.20 16.57 6.95
CA ASN A 173 -18.36 17.27 7.49
C ASN A 173 -18.03 17.90 8.85
N TYR A 174 -18.74 18.96 9.20
CA TYR A 174 -18.49 19.75 10.41
C TYR A 174 -19.75 19.92 11.26
N PHE A 175 -19.55 20.24 12.54
CA PHE A 175 -20.66 20.49 13.47
C PHE A 175 -21.40 21.78 13.11
N GLU A 176 -22.72 21.70 12.96
CA GLU A 176 -23.57 22.86 12.62
C GLU A 176 -24.33 23.42 13.82
N ARG A 177 -25.00 22.55 14.58
CA ARG A 177 -25.79 22.94 15.75
C ARG A 177 -25.94 21.77 16.72
N MET A 178 -26.13 22.08 17.99
CA MET A 178 -26.50 21.10 19.01
C MET A 178 -27.99 20.76 18.87
N ASP A 179 -28.30 19.48 18.75
CA ASP A 179 -29.66 18.94 18.80
C ASP A 179 -29.84 18.18 20.13
N THR A 180 -30.89 18.51 20.87
CA THR A 180 -31.23 17.96 22.19
C THR A 180 -32.42 17.02 22.16
N SER A 181 -32.85 16.61 20.97
CA SER A 181 -33.91 15.62 20.80
C SER A 181 -33.39 14.22 21.14
N ASN A 182 -34.14 13.52 21.98
CA ASN A 182 -33.83 12.13 22.32
C ASN A 182 -33.96 11.25 21.07
N THR A 183 -32.88 10.55 20.76
CA THR A 183 -32.79 9.57 19.67
C THR A 183 -31.99 8.36 20.13
N LYS A 184 -31.77 7.41 19.24
CA LYS A 184 -30.86 6.30 19.45
C LYS A 184 -30.20 5.92 18.14
N VAL A 185 -29.05 5.27 18.24
CA VAL A 185 -28.45 4.55 17.12
C VAL A 185 -29.39 3.43 16.69
N ASP A 186 -29.62 3.27 15.38
CA ASP A 186 -30.50 2.24 14.82
C ASP A 186 -29.87 1.45 13.67
N LYS A 187 -28.77 1.94 13.11
CA LYS A 187 -28.07 1.28 12.00
C LYS A 187 -26.57 1.22 12.28
N ILE A 188 -26.01 0.03 12.07
CA ILE A 188 -24.57 -0.24 12.06
C ILE A 188 -24.19 -0.61 10.62
N ASN A 189 -23.09 -0.04 10.11
CA ASN A 189 -22.54 -0.43 8.82
C ASN A 189 -21.76 -1.76 8.93
N LEU A 190 -22.46 -2.89 8.80
CA LEU A 190 -21.87 -4.23 8.94
C LEU A 190 -20.88 -4.61 7.82
N GLU A 191 -20.94 -3.94 6.68
CA GLU A 191 -19.96 -4.16 5.60
C GLU A 191 -18.65 -3.42 5.85
N HIS A 192 -18.65 -2.44 6.77
CA HIS A 192 -17.46 -1.71 7.12
C HIS A 192 -16.42 -2.62 7.81
N PHE A 193 -15.13 -2.43 7.51
CA PHE A 193 -14.04 -3.23 8.05
C PHE A 193 -13.96 -3.25 9.59
N ILE A 194 -14.51 -2.23 10.26
CA ILE A 194 -14.63 -2.16 11.72
C ILE A 194 -15.59 -3.22 12.25
N TYR A 195 -16.67 -3.53 11.53
CA TYR A 195 -17.78 -4.35 12.04
C TYR A 195 -17.96 -5.69 11.33
N LYS A 196 -17.36 -5.89 10.14
CA LYS A 196 -17.53 -7.09 9.31
C LYS A 196 -17.24 -8.41 10.04
N ASP A 197 -16.33 -8.40 11.01
CA ASP A 197 -15.91 -9.57 11.78
C ASP A 197 -16.37 -9.50 13.25
N VAL A 198 -17.16 -8.48 13.62
CA VAL A 198 -17.61 -8.24 15.00
C VAL A 198 -18.99 -8.86 15.25
N PHE A 199 -19.85 -8.87 14.23
CA PHE A 199 -21.22 -9.36 14.33
C PHE A 199 -21.45 -10.52 13.36
N ASP A 200 -22.04 -11.60 13.85
CA ASP A 200 -22.49 -12.69 12.98
C ASP A 200 -23.72 -12.23 12.18
N LYS A 201 -23.54 -12.06 10.87
CA LYS A 201 -24.62 -11.66 9.94
C LYS A 201 -25.84 -12.58 10.00
N LYS A 202 -25.67 -13.85 10.39
CA LYS A 202 -26.76 -14.84 10.50
C LYS A 202 -27.64 -14.62 11.74
N THR A 203 -27.05 -14.11 12.81
CA THR A 203 -27.72 -13.88 14.10
C THR A 203 -28.13 -12.40 14.27
N PHE A 204 -27.58 -11.51 13.44
CA PHE A 204 -27.91 -10.09 13.46
C PHE A 204 -29.31 -9.82 12.90
N SER A 205 -30.29 -9.61 13.78
CA SER A 205 -31.61 -9.12 13.43
C SER A 205 -31.79 -7.67 13.92
N ALA A 206 -31.95 -6.73 12.99
CA ALA A 206 -32.06 -5.29 13.27
C ALA A 206 -33.27 -4.90 14.14
N THR A 207 -34.24 -5.80 14.32
CA THR A 207 -35.54 -5.50 14.92
C THR A 207 -35.55 -5.41 16.44
N ASN A 208 -34.54 -5.92 17.15
CA ASN A 208 -34.47 -5.90 18.63
C ASN A 208 -33.07 -5.59 19.18
N LEU A 209 -32.21 -4.94 18.40
CA LEU A 209 -30.85 -4.63 18.86
C LEU A 209 -30.89 -3.50 19.90
N ASP A 210 -30.46 -3.79 21.13
CA ASP A 210 -30.14 -2.74 22.09
C ASP A 210 -28.95 -1.96 21.54
N LEU A 211 -29.13 -0.66 21.38
CA LEU A 211 -28.20 0.25 20.74
C LEU A 211 -28.09 1.54 21.54
N PRO A 212 -26.96 2.26 21.44
CA PRO A 212 -26.74 3.48 22.20
C PRO A 212 -27.89 4.49 22.07
N LYS A 213 -28.37 4.96 23.22
CA LYS A 213 -29.27 6.10 23.34
C LYS A 213 -28.47 7.38 23.25
N VAL A 214 -29.04 8.38 22.60
CA VAL A 214 -28.42 9.69 22.36
C VAL A 214 -29.42 10.75 22.82
N TYR A 215 -28.98 11.59 23.76
CA TYR A 215 -29.79 12.64 24.37
C TYR A 215 -29.43 14.01 23.79
N GLU A 216 -28.15 14.23 23.52
CA GLU A 216 -27.63 15.43 22.86
C GLU A 216 -26.64 14.98 21.77
N HIS A 217 -26.67 15.61 20.59
CA HIS A 217 -25.71 15.38 19.51
C HIS A 217 -25.57 16.59 18.58
N PHE A 218 -24.40 16.81 18.02
CA PHE A 218 -24.20 17.82 16.99
C PHE A 218 -24.70 17.31 15.65
N SER A 219 -25.59 18.08 15.02
CA SER A 219 -25.96 17.85 13.64
C SER A 219 -24.73 18.14 12.75
N LEU A 220 -24.40 17.17 11.90
CA LEU A 220 -23.28 17.27 10.96
C LEU A 220 -23.74 17.86 9.64
N SER A 221 -22.92 18.74 9.06
CA SER A 221 -23.14 19.24 7.71
C SER A 221 -23.13 18.08 6.69
N ARG A 222 -23.71 18.31 5.51
CA ARG A 222 -23.72 17.34 4.41
C ARG A 222 -23.07 17.98 3.20
N THR A 223 -21.74 17.92 3.14
CA THR A 223 -21.01 18.46 1.99
C THR A 223 -20.91 17.42 0.87
N THR A 224 -21.17 17.84 -0.38
CA THR A 224 -21.01 16.97 -1.55
C THR A 224 -19.55 16.61 -1.86
N ARG A 225 -18.60 17.28 -1.19
CA ARG A 225 -17.16 17.05 -1.36
C ARG A 225 -16.55 16.11 -0.32
N SER A 226 -17.32 15.66 0.68
CA SER A 226 -16.80 14.70 1.66
C SER A 226 -16.82 13.29 1.13
N ASN A 227 -15.84 12.51 1.54
CA ASN A 227 -15.78 11.06 1.41
C ASN A 227 -16.30 10.37 2.69
N GLU A 228 -17.42 10.85 3.24
CA GLU A 228 -18.02 10.29 4.45
C GLU A 228 -18.39 8.82 4.26
N GLU A 229 -17.91 7.98 5.18
CA GLU A 229 -18.36 6.60 5.36
C GLU A 229 -18.95 6.46 6.76
N TYR A 230 -20.26 6.24 6.84
CA TYR A 230 -20.92 6.11 8.15
C TYR A 230 -20.56 4.78 8.81
N LEU A 231 -20.32 4.81 10.12
CA LEU A 231 -20.13 3.64 10.96
C LEU A 231 -21.42 3.32 11.71
N LEU A 232 -22.02 4.35 12.31
CA LEU A 232 -23.26 4.27 13.10
C LEU A 232 -24.20 5.42 12.67
N LYS A 233 -25.48 5.11 12.48
CA LYS A 233 -26.54 6.09 12.18
C LYS A 233 -27.64 6.06 13.23
N MET A 234 -28.25 7.22 13.43
CA MET A 234 -29.36 7.43 14.37
C MET A 234 -30.71 7.32 13.66
N GLN A 235 -31.77 7.10 14.45
CA GLN A 235 -33.15 6.98 13.94
C GLN A 235 -33.65 8.19 13.14
N ASN A 236 -33.13 9.38 13.45
CA ASN A 236 -33.43 10.61 12.70
C ASN A 236 -32.73 10.68 11.33
N GLY A 237 -31.93 9.67 10.99
CA GLY A 237 -31.18 9.57 9.74
C GLY A 237 -29.83 10.29 9.73
N GLU A 238 -29.46 10.96 10.82
CA GLU A 238 -28.15 11.59 10.96
C GLU A 238 -27.06 10.57 11.36
N THR A 239 -25.81 10.86 10.99
CA THR A 239 -24.67 10.00 11.31
C THR A 239 -24.22 10.25 12.74
N PHE A 240 -24.15 9.17 13.55
CA PHE A 240 -23.63 9.24 14.93
C PHE A 240 -22.11 9.15 14.97
N LEU A 241 -21.54 8.25 14.17
CA LEU A 241 -20.10 8.06 14.04
C LEU A 241 -19.76 7.85 12.58
N SER A 242 -18.84 8.65 12.06
CA SER A 242 -18.39 8.64 10.67
C SER A 242 -16.88 8.47 10.58
N LYS A 243 -16.43 7.93 9.45
CA LYS A 243 -15.03 7.82 9.04
C LYS A 243 -14.84 8.61 7.74
N TYR A 244 -13.71 9.27 7.62
CA TYR A 244 -13.24 9.97 6.42
C TYR A 244 -11.80 9.53 6.14
N ASP A 245 -11.47 9.27 4.88
CA ASP A 245 -10.08 9.04 4.48
C ASP A 245 -9.39 10.38 4.24
N VAL A 246 -8.23 10.57 4.88
CA VAL A 246 -7.42 11.79 4.77
C VAL A 246 -6.04 11.38 4.26
N GLU A 247 -5.90 11.36 2.94
CA GLU A 247 -4.73 10.80 2.25
C GLU A 247 -4.44 9.35 2.70
N LYS A 248 -3.36 9.11 3.47
CA LYS A 248 -3.01 7.78 3.99
C LYS A 248 -3.68 7.47 5.34
N GLY A 249 -4.15 8.49 6.04
CA GLY A 249 -4.71 8.39 7.38
C GLY A 249 -6.23 8.47 7.39
N LYS A 250 -6.79 8.55 8.59
CA LYS A 250 -8.24 8.49 8.80
C LYS A 250 -8.69 9.50 9.85
N LEU A 251 -9.83 10.15 9.60
CA LEU A 251 -10.53 10.96 10.59
C LEU A 251 -11.83 10.24 10.97
N TYR A 252 -12.07 10.09 12.26
CA TYR A 252 -13.32 9.59 12.80
C TYR A 252 -14.01 10.71 13.59
N ILE A 253 -15.28 10.99 13.29
CA ILE A 253 -16.05 12.05 13.95
C ILE A 253 -17.26 11.41 14.61
N CYS A 254 -17.34 11.53 15.93
CA CYS A 254 -18.54 11.26 16.69
C CYS A 254 -19.39 12.54 16.76
N ALA A 255 -20.70 12.41 16.58
CA ALA A 255 -21.64 13.52 16.72
C ALA A 255 -21.83 13.94 18.20
N ALA A 256 -21.40 13.12 19.15
CA ALA A 256 -21.66 13.32 20.56
C ALA A 256 -20.41 13.08 21.42
N GLY A 257 -20.28 13.80 22.54
CA GLY A 257 -19.24 13.55 23.55
C GLY A 257 -19.40 12.20 24.25
N LEU A 258 -18.46 11.84 25.13
CA LEU A 258 -18.50 10.58 25.89
C LEU A 258 -19.25 10.71 27.22
N GLY A 259 -19.53 11.94 27.66
CA GLY A 259 -20.32 12.21 28.86
C GLY A 259 -21.76 11.68 28.79
N ASP A 260 -22.30 11.31 29.96
CA ASP A 260 -23.67 10.76 30.08
C ASP A 260 -24.78 11.74 29.65
N ASN A 261 -24.46 13.04 29.60
CA ASN A 261 -25.35 14.08 29.08
C ASN A 261 -25.59 13.92 27.56
N PHE A 262 -24.62 13.37 26.85
CA PHE A 262 -24.68 13.18 25.40
C PHE A 262 -25.32 11.84 25.04
N THR A 263 -24.79 10.75 25.61
CA THR A 263 -25.12 9.39 25.17
C THR A 263 -24.70 8.36 26.21
N ASN A 264 -25.33 7.17 26.19
CA ASN A 264 -24.81 6.01 26.91
C ASN A 264 -23.80 5.18 26.09
N PHE A 265 -23.34 5.68 24.94
CA PHE A 265 -22.43 4.97 24.03
C PHE A 265 -21.23 4.37 24.75
N ALA A 266 -20.54 5.15 25.60
CA ALA A 266 -19.36 4.69 26.34
C ALA A 266 -19.61 3.52 27.32
N LYS A 267 -20.88 3.29 27.69
CA LYS A 267 -21.33 2.17 28.55
C LYS A 267 -21.92 1.01 27.76
N HIS A 268 -22.13 1.18 26.45
CA HIS A 268 -22.76 0.19 25.60
C HIS A 268 -21.76 -0.82 25.06
N GLY A 269 -22.19 -2.07 24.85
CA GLY A 269 -21.31 -3.17 24.40
C GLY A 269 -20.61 -2.95 23.05
N ILE A 270 -21.11 -2.03 22.22
CA ILE A 270 -20.52 -1.69 20.91
C ILE A 270 -19.33 -0.71 21.02
N PHE A 271 -19.17 -0.02 22.15
CA PHE A 271 -18.09 0.95 22.35
C PHE A 271 -16.71 0.32 22.23
N VAL A 272 -16.49 -0.75 23.00
CA VAL A 272 -15.23 -1.50 23.05
C VAL A 272 -14.81 -2.00 21.66
N PRO A 273 -15.60 -2.81 20.93
CA PRO A 273 -15.19 -3.31 19.63
C PRO A 273 -14.98 -2.18 18.60
N THR A 274 -15.76 -1.09 18.67
CA THR A 274 -15.59 0.06 17.77
C THR A 274 -14.23 0.71 17.97
N LEU A 275 -13.91 1.16 19.19
CA LEU A 275 -12.67 1.88 19.46
C LEU A 275 -11.44 0.98 19.36
N TYR A 276 -11.57 -0.30 19.77
CA TYR A 276 -10.50 -1.28 19.65
C TYR A 276 -10.11 -1.49 18.18
N LYS A 277 -11.10 -1.69 17.29
CA LYS A 277 -10.87 -1.82 15.84
C LYS A 277 -10.33 -0.53 15.24
N ILE A 278 -10.84 0.64 15.63
CA ILE A 278 -10.28 1.94 15.19
C ILE A 278 -8.79 2.03 15.54
N ALA A 279 -8.41 1.66 16.77
CA ALA A 279 -7.02 1.68 17.20
C ALA A 279 -6.17 0.64 16.44
N MET A 280 -6.66 -0.58 16.24
CA MET A 280 -5.96 -1.60 15.43
C MET A 280 -5.72 -1.13 13.99
N TYR A 281 -6.72 -0.50 13.36
CA TYR A 281 -6.63 0.00 11.98
C TYR A 281 -5.99 1.39 11.86
N SER A 282 -5.50 1.95 12.97
CA SER A 282 -4.69 3.17 12.99
C SER A 282 -3.21 2.92 12.68
N MET A 283 -2.78 1.66 12.73
CA MET A 283 -1.43 1.27 12.35
C MET A 283 -1.23 1.48 10.84
N ASN A 284 -0.12 2.12 10.48
CA ASN A 284 0.25 2.32 9.08
C ASN A 284 0.73 0.99 8.48
N SER A 285 0.19 0.58 7.34
CA SER A 285 0.66 -0.61 6.62
C SER A 285 1.79 -0.23 5.69
N GLN A 286 3.01 -0.72 5.95
CA GLN A 286 4.09 -0.64 4.97
C GLN A 286 3.83 -1.59 3.79
N PRO A 287 4.31 -1.27 2.58
CA PRO A 287 4.32 -2.23 1.47
C PRO A 287 4.98 -3.54 1.90
N LEU A 288 4.38 -4.67 1.53
CA LEU A 288 4.91 -6.00 1.87
C LEU A 288 6.21 -6.31 1.11
N PHE A 289 6.41 -5.68 -0.05
CA PHE A 289 7.59 -5.85 -0.90
C PHE A 289 7.75 -4.65 -1.84
N TYR A 290 8.93 -4.56 -2.45
CA TYR A 290 9.31 -3.58 -3.47
C TYR A 290 9.79 -4.29 -4.74
N THR A 291 9.68 -3.63 -5.88
CA THR A 291 10.13 -4.18 -7.17
C THR A 291 11.51 -3.64 -7.55
N ILE A 292 12.44 -4.54 -7.87
CA ILE A 292 13.79 -4.20 -8.36
C ILE A 292 13.68 -3.52 -9.72
N GLY A 293 14.46 -2.47 -9.94
CA GLY A 293 14.43 -1.65 -11.17
C GLY A 293 13.32 -0.60 -11.18
N ASN A 294 12.44 -0.57 -10.17
CA ASN A 294 11.57 0.56 -9.93
C ASN A 294 12.17 1.46 -8.84
N ASN A 295 12.23 2.76 -9.09
CA ASN A 295 12.61 3.76 -8.09
C ASN A 295 11.45 4.06 -7.11
N GLU A 296 10.97 3.01 -6.44
CA GLU A 296 9.97 3.12 -5.38
C GLU A 296 10.59 3.73 -4.12
N VAL A 297 9.81 4.60 -3.47
CA VAL A 297 10.23 5.28 -2.25
C VAL A 297 9.91 4.42 -1.04
N ILE A 298 10.92 4.20 -0.20
CA ILE A 298 10.74 3.50 1.09
C ILE A 298 10.47 4.56 2.15
N GLU A 299 9.37 4.39 2.89
CA GLU A 299 8.98 5.32 3.96
C GLU A 299 9.25 4.70 5.34
N HIS A 300 9.97 5.43 6.19
CA HIS A 300 10.17 5.09 7.60
C HIS A 300 9.50 6.14 8.50
N ASN A 301 8.72 5.69 9.49
CA ASN A 301 8.09 6.60 10.45
C ASN A 301 9.13 7.09 11.46
N GLY A 302 9.21 8.41 11.65
CA GLY A 302 10.21 9.03 12.50
C GLY A 302 11.25 9.83 11.72
N ILE A 303 11.76 10.87 12.37
CA ILE A 303 12.84 11.71 11.85
C ILE A 303 14.13 11.20 12.47
N ILE A 304 15.10 10.92 11.62
CA ILE A 304 16.46 10.67 12.06
C ILE A 304 17.19 12.02 12.17
N SER A 305 17.66 12.33 13.37
CA SER A 305 18.41 13.56 13.67
C SER A 305 19.89 13.24 13.91
N GLY A 306 20.78 14.18 13.57
CA GLY A 306 22.22 14.09 13.84
C GLY A 306 23.00 13.26 12.82
N GLU A 307 24.06 12.57 13.26
CA GLU A 307 24.98 11.77 12.42
C GLU A 307 24.48 10.34 12.11
N ASN A 308 23.23 10.04 12.47
CA ASN A 308 22.64 8.72 12.29
C ASN A 308 22.41 8.45 10.80
N VAL A 309 22.87 7.28 10.32
CA VAL A 309 22.71 6.87 8.92
C VAL A 309 21.88 5.61 8.80
N PHE A 310 21.05 5.56 7.76
CA PHE A 310 20.38 4.32 7.36
C PHE A 310 21.37 3.38 6.67
N ARG A 311 21.20 2.09 6.93
CA ARG A 311 21.92 1.00 6.27
C ARG A 311 20.91 -0.05 5.85
N ILE A 312 20.98 -0.50 4.60
CA ILE A 312 20.21 -1.63 4.11
C ILE A 312 21.17 -2.82 4.01
N LYS A 313 20.87 -3.92 4.72
CA LYS A 313 21.71 -5.12 4.78
C LYS A 313 20.94 -6.33 4.27
N SER A 314 21.54 -7.10 3.37
CA SER A 314 20.95 -8.37 2.91
C SER A 314 20.93 -9.41 4.04
N LYS A 315 19.86 -10.21 4.11
CA LYS A 315 19.77 -11.37 5.02
C LYS A 315 20.50 -12.59 4.47
N SER A 316 20.67 -12.69 3.15
CA SER A 316 21.23 -13.87 2.48
C SER A 316 22.68 -13.69 2.03
N SER A 317 23.10 -12.45 1.74
CA SER A 317 24.42 -12.12 1.21
C SER A 317 25.14 -11.10 2.10
N LYS A 318 26.43 -10.86 1.84
CA LYS A 318 27.22 -9.82 2.55
C LYS A 318 26.97 -8.41 2.02
N PHE A 319 25.91 -8.23 1.22
CA PHE A 319 25.57 -6.96 0.60
C PHE A 319 25.06 -5.96 1.64
N GLU A 320 25.62 -4.75 1.61
CA GLU A 320 25.22 -3.62 2.45
C GLU A 320 25.35 -2.31 1.67
N ILE A 321 24.37 -1.41 1.82
CA ILE A 321 24.39 -0.06 1.24
C ILE A 321 23.93 0.99 2.25
N ILE A 322 24.36 2.23 2.02
CA ILE A 322 23.88 3.43 2.72
C ILE A 322 23.04 4.22 1.72
N PRO A 323 21.70 4.15 1.78
CA PRO A 323 20.84 4.84 0.83
C PRO A 323 20.79 6.36 1.10
N GLU A 324 20.41 7.12 0.07
CA GLU A 324 20.03 8.53 0.26
C GLU A 324 18.74 8.58 1.08
N HIS A 325 18.67 9.50 2.03
CA HIS A 325 17.44 9.71 2.80
C HIS A 325 17.14 11.20 2.96
N LYS A 326 15.84 11.52 3.05
CA LYS A 326 15.32 12.88 3.23
C LYS A 326 14.28 12.88 4.32
N ALA A 327 14.46 13.75 5.32
CA ALA A 327 13.42 14.02 6.31
C ALA A 327 12.26 14.78 5.63
N LEU A 328 11.05 14.27 5.76
CA LEU A 328 9.82 14.90 5.28
C LEU A 328 8.77 14.85 6.39
N ASP A 329 8.56 15.98 7.05
CA ASP A 329 7.61 16.12 8.16
C ASP A 329 7.81 15.06 9.27
N PHE A 330 6.94 14.06 9.37
CA PHE A 330 6.97 13.01 10.40
C PHE A 330 7.65 11.70 9.95
N LYS A 331 8.19 11.66 8.75
CA LYS A 331 8.80 10.46 8.17
C LYS A 331 10.14 10.76 7.53
N THR A 332 10.89 9.70 7.35
CA THR A 332 12.09 9.73 6.52
C THR A 332 11.83 8.93 5.26
N VAL A 333 12.05 9.57 4.11
CA VAL A 333 12.00 8.97 2.79
C VAL A 333 13.38 8.44 2.46
N ILE A 334 13.46 7.18 2.03
CA ILE A 334 14.70 6.48 1.71
C ILE A 334 14.67 6.10 0.23
N LEU A 335 15.75 6.42 -0.48
CA LEU A 335 15.91 6.27 -1.92
C LEU A 335 17.08 5.32 -2.20
N VAL A 336 16.78 4.21 -2.87
CA VAL A 336 17.76 3.15 -3.15
C VAL A 336 18.46 3.29 -4.50
N HIS A 337 17.91 4.06 -5.45
CA HIS A 337 18.51 4.37 -6.76
C HIS A 337 19.09 3.16 -7.50
N ASP A 338 18.31 2.09 -7.65
CA ASP A 338 18.70 0.84 -8.34
C ASP A 338 19.99 0.16 -7.81
N GLN A 339 20.41 0.47 -6.58
CA GLN A 339 21.58 -0.16 -5.96
C GLN A 339 21.32 -1.62 -5.57
N ILE A 340 20.06 -1.99 -5.34
CA ILE A 340 19.65 -3.34 -4.96
C ILE A 340 19.38 -4.14 -6.24
N LYS A 341 20.14 -5.22 -6.45
CA LYS A 341 20.11 -6.03 -7.68
C LYS A 341 19.73 -7.50 -7.44
N GLU A 342 19.64 -7.90 -6.17
CA GLU A 342 19.32 -9.28 -5.77
C GLU A 342 17.91 -9.28 -5.17
N ALA A 343 17.11 -10.29 -5.52
CA ALA A 343 15.84 -10.53 -4.84
C ALA A 343 16.12 -11.14 -3.46
N GLY A 344 15.36 -10.70 -2.45
CA GLY A 344 15.58 -11.18 -1.10
C GLY A 344 14.96 -10.31 -0.01
N ASN A 345 15.15 -10.78 1.22
CA ASN A 345 14.82 -10.08 2.45
C ASN A 345 16.03 -9.24 2.91
N TYR A 346 15.77 -8.02 3.38
CA TYR A 346 16.77 -7.04 3.80
C TYR A 346 16.37 -6.39 5.12
N ASP A 347 17.37 -6.01 5.91
CA ASP A 347 17.20 -5.20 7.11
C ASP A 347 17.42 -3.74 6.77
N LEU A 348 16.46 -2.90 7.14
CA LEU A 348 16.69 -1.48 7.29
C LEU A 348 17.15 -1.22 8.72
N ALA A 349 18.38 -0.75 8.88
CA ALA A 349 18.98 -0.45 10.16
C ALA A 349 19.35 1.03 10.29
N VAL A 350 19.23 1.55 11.50
CA VAL A 350 19.77 2.85 11.91
C VAL A 350 20.94 2.57 12.83
N ASN A 351 22.15 2.93 12.38
CA ASN A 351 23.39 2.53 13.02
C ASN A 351 23.50 0.99 13.17
N THR A 352 23.21 0.46 14.36
CA THR A 352 23.26 -0.96 14.71
C THR A 352 21.89 -1.58 14.98
N GLU A 353 20.83 -0.78 15.10
CA GLU A 353 19.48 -1.24 15.42
C GLU A 353 18.67 -1.44 14.14
N THR A 354 17.99 -2.60 14.02
CA THR A 354 17.10 -2.87 12.88
C THR A 354 15.74 -2.23 13.14
N VAL A 355 15.31 -1.35 12.23
CA VAL A 355 14.08 -0.55 12.37
C VAL A 355 12.94 -1.04 11.48
N SER A 356 13.22 -1.75 10.39
CA SER A 356 12.19 -2.36 9.54
C SER A 356 12.77 -3.49 8.67
N GLY A 357 11.91 -4.38 8.20
CA GLY A 357 12.23 -5.40 7.21
C GLY A 357 11.75 -4.98 5.83
N LEU A 358 12.64 -5.05 4.85
CA LEU A 358 12.36 -4.76 3.45
C LEU A 358 12.47 -6.05 2.63
N SER A 359 11.66 -6.17 1.59
CA SER A 359 11.71 -7.29 0.67
C SER A 359 11.73 -6.79 -0.76
N PHE A 360 12.66 -7.29 -1.57
CA PHE A 360 12.80 -6.91 -2.97
C PHE A 360 12.61 -8.13 -3.87
N ASN A 361 11.86 -7.95 -4.95
CA ASN A 361 11.62 -8.99 -5.96
C ASN A 361 11.84 -8.43 -7.36
N PHE A 362 12.19 -9.29 -8.30
CA PHE A 362 12.19 -8.94 -9.72
C PHE A 362 10.77 -8.66 -10.22
N ASN A 363 10.66 -7.90 -11.31
CA ASN A 363 9.39 -7.62 -11.92
C ASN A 363 8.81 -8.88 -12.54
N ARG A 364 7.58 -9.26 -12.17
CA ARG A 364 6.92 -10.48 -12.68
C ARG A 364 6.62 -10.45 -14.17
N LYS A 365 6.76 -9.30 -14.84
CA LYS A 365 6.76 -9.24 -16.32
C LYS A 365 7.93 -10.01 -16.93
N GLU A 366 9.05 -10.15 -16.22
CA GLU A 366 10.21 -10.93 -16.69
C GLU A 366 9.97 -12.44 -16.65
N SER A 367 8.94 -12.89 -15.93
CA SER A 367 8.51 -14.29 -15.89
C SER A 367 7.74 -14.71 -17.15
N ASP A 368 7.28 -13.77 -17.98
CA ASP A 368 6.63 -14.08 -19.25
C ASP A 368 7.69 -14.28 -20.34
N LEU A 369 7.98 -15.55 -20.63
CA LEU A 369 8.96 -15.96 -21.64
C LEU A 369 8.35 -16.05 -23.05
N THR A 370 7.12 -15.58 -23.26
CA THR A 370 6.53 -15.57 -24.60
C THR A 370 7.38 -14.69 -25.53
N ALA A 371 8.01 -15.34 -26.50
CA ALA A 371 8.82 -14.67 -27.51
C ALA A 371 8.00 -14.49 -28.79
N LEU A 372 8.11 -13.31 -29.39
CA LEU A 372 7.55 -13.06 -30.71
C LEU A 372 8.34 -13.87 -31.76
N ASN A 373 7.64 -14.46 -32.71
CA ASN A 373 8.29 -15.05 -33.88
C ASN A 373 8.76 -13.96 -34.87
N SER A 374 9.54 -14.34 -35.89
CA SER A 374 10.12 -13.42 -36.89
C SER A 374 9.06 -12.54 -37.57
N ASP A 375 7.87 -13.08 -37.83
CA ASP A 375 6.80 -12.37 -38.53
C ASP A 375 5.98 -11.48 -37.58
N GLU A 376 5.70 -11.95 -36.37
CA GLU A 376 5.09 -11.14 -35.30
C GLU A 376 5.98 -9.94 -34.93
N LEU A 377 7.30 -10.15 -34.85
CA LEU A 377 8.26 -9.08 -34.58
C LEU A 377 8.26 -8.03 -35.71
N LYS A 378 8.19 -8.46 -36.97
CA LYS A 378 8.08 -7.53 -38.12
C LYS A 378 6.78 -6.73 -38.04
N GLN A 379 5.66 -7.38 -37.69
CA GLN A 379 4.38 -6.69 -37.52
C GLN A 379 4.42 -5.67 -36.38
N GLU A 380 5.04 -5.99 -35.25
CA GLU A 380 5.16 -5.02 -34.16
C GLU A 380 6.08 -3.85 -34.47
N ILE A 381 7.16 -4.07 -35.23
CA ILE A 381 8.03 -2.98 -35.72
C ILE A 381 7.23 -2.02 -36.62
N ILE A 382 6.35 -2.55 -37.47
CA ILE A 382 5.46 -1.75 -38.32
C ILE A 382 4.44 -0.99 -37.47
N ASN A 383 3.76 -1.65 -36.54
CA ASN A 383 2.76 -1.04 -35.65
C ASN A 383 3.35 0.05 -34.75
N SER A 384 4.59 -0.16 -34.27
CA SER A 384 5.33 0.77 -33.42
C SER A 384 6.04 1.89 -34.20
N ASN A 385 5.88 1.94 -35.53
CA ASN A 385 6.44 2.95 -36.42
C ASN A 385 7.99 3.06 -36.35
N LEU A 386 8.67 1.93 -36.13
CA LEU A 386 10.13 1.86 -36.00
C LEU A 386 10.78 1.70 -37.38
N ILE A 387 11.13 2.84 -37.99
CA ILE A 387 11.51 2.97 -39.41
C ILE A 387 12.92 2.43 -39.78
N ASN A 388 13.77 2.10 -38.80
CA ASN A 388 15.19 1.77 -39.02
C ASN A 388 15.59 0.39 -38.47
N ILE A 389 14.64 -0.54 -38.31
CA ILE A 389 14.91 -1.89 -37.78
C ILE A 389 14.67 -2.91 -38.90
N LYS A 390 15.66 -3.78 -39.14
CA LYS A 390 15.53 -4.91 -40.07
C LYS A 390 15.68 -6.22 -39.31
N VAL A 391 14.62 -7.02 -39.28
CA VAL A 391 14.65 -8.38 -38.73
C VAL A 391 15.39 -9.28 -39.72
N LEU A 392 16.42 -9.97 -39.24
CA LEU A 392 17.19 -10.93 -40.02
C LEU A 392 16.76 -12.34 -39.64
N ASP A 393 16.25 -13.09 -40.61
CA ASP A 393 15.96 -14.50 -40.43
C ASP A 393 17.25 -15.30 -40.61
N ILE A 394 17.80 -15.82 -39.52
CA ILE A 394 19.08 -16.54 -39.52
C ILE A 394 18.78 -18.03 -39.66
N ASP A 395 18.35 -18.41 -40.85
CA ASP A 395 18.14 -19.81 -41.19
C ASP A 395 19.44 -20.38 -41.76
N SER A 396 20.20 -21.11 -40.92
CA SER A 396 21.35 -21.97 -41.23
C SER A 396 22.56 -21.40 -42.01
N LYS A 397 22.49 -20.19 -42.57
CA LYS A 397 23.64 -19.48 -43.16
C LYS A 397 24.36 -18.67 -42.08
N SER A 398 25.68 -18.79 -42.04
CA SER A 398 26.50 -18.14 -41.01
C SER A 398 26.16 -16.65 -40.92
N ILE A 399 25.95 -16.16 -39.70
CA ILE A 399 25.69 -14.76 -39.35
C ILE A 399 26.64 -13.81 -40.09
N THR A 400 27.89 -14.23 -40.30
CA THR A 400 28.93 -13.53 -41.04
C THR A 400 28.54 -13.20 -42.48
N GLN A 401 27.87 -14.10 -43.19
CA GLN A 401 27.50 -13.92 -44.60
C GLN A 401 26.35 -12.93 -44.76
N SER A 402 25.33 -13.01 -43.91
CA SER A 402 24.21 -12.05 -43.88
C SER A 402 24.67 -10.64 -43.48
N LEU A 403 25.62 -10.52 -42.53
CA LEU A 403 26.24 -9.24 -42.17
C LEU A 403 27.10 -8.66 -43.30
N MET A 404 27.78 -9.51 -44.08
CA MET A 404 28.53 -9.08 -45.26
C MET A 404 27.61 -8.59 -46.39
N GLU A 405 26.46 -9.21 -46.62
CA GLU A 405 25.48 -8.75 -47.62
C GLU A 405 24.85 -7.40 -47.24
N VAL A 406 24.57 -7.17 -45.94
CA VAL A 406 24.05 -5.88 -45.45
C VAL A 406 25.10 -4.76 -45.55
N SER A 407 26.38 -5.06 -45.28
CA SER A 407 27.46 -4.05 -45.29
C SER A 407 28.07 -3.79 -46.68
N GLN A 408 28.11 -4.79 -47.56
CA GLN A 408 28.79 -4.70 -48.87
C GLN A 408 27.84 -4.75 -50.08
N GLY A 409 26.54 -5.00 -49.86
CA GLY A 409 25.57 -5.18 -50.93
C GLY A 409 25.79 -6.47 -51.75
N ILE A 410 24.89 -6.72 -52.70
CA ILE A 410 25.00 -7.88 -53.59
C ILE A 410 26.12 -7.62 -54.60
N LYS A 411 27.16 -8.47 -54.61
CA LYS A 411 28.32 -8.36 -55.51
C LYS A 411 27.96 -8.77 -56.95
N LEU A 412 27.27 -7.89 -57.69
CA LEU A 412 26.85 -8.10 -59.09
C LEU A 412 27.97 -7.89 -60.13
N TRP A 413 29.18 -7.49 -59.71
CA TRP A 413 30.28 -7.16 -60.63
C TRP A 413 30.64 -8.29 -61.61
N LYS A 414 30.52 -9.55 -61.21
CA LYS A 414 30.75 -10.70 -62.10
C LYS A 414 29.74 -10.73 -63.25
N PHE A 415 28.47 -10.43 -62.97
CA PHE A 415 27.44 -10.32 -63.99
C PHE A 415 27.69 -9.14 -64.93
N CYS A 416 28.13 -8.00 -64.39
CA CYS A 416 28.49 -6.84 -65.21
C CYS A 416 29.65 -7.17 -66.17
N ILE A 417 30.70 -7.87 -65.70
CA ILE A 417 31.83 -8.27 -66.56
C ILE A 417 31.39 -9.24 -67.67
N ILE A 418 30.53 -10.21 -67.35
CA ILE A 418 30.00 -11.16 -68.33
C ILE A 418 29.17 -10.42 -69.38
N LEU A 419 28.31 -9.48 -68.97
CA LEU A 419 27.52 -8.64 -69.88
C LEU A 419 28.40 -7.76 -70.77
N THR A 420 29.46 -7.16 -70.23
CA THR A 420 30.41 -6.36 -71.02
C THR A 420 31.12 -7.22 -72.07
N LEU A 421 31.60 -8.42 -71.69
CA LEU A 421 32.22 -9.36 -72.62
C LEU A 421 31.24 -9.83 -73.71
N LEU A 422 29.98 -10.08 -73.33
CA LEU A 422 28.92 -10.45 -74.27
C LEU A 422 28.64 -9.32 -75.27
N PHE A 423 28.50 -8.08 -74.82
CA PHE A 423 28.30 -6.93 -75.70
C PHE A 423 29.49 -6.70 -76.62
N LEU A 424 30.72 -6.87 -76.13
CA LEU A 424 31.93 -6.74 -76.95
C LEU A 424 31.99 -7.84 -78.03
N ALA A 425 31.62 -9.07 -77.70
CA ALA A 425 31.53 -10.16 -78.68
C ALA A 425 30.43 -9.91 -79.73
N ILE A 426 29.28 -9.39 -79.31
CA ILE A 426 28.18 -8.99 -80.21
C ILE A 426 28.62 -7.85 -81.13
N GLU A 427 29.34 -6.84 -80.61
CA GLU A 427 29.87 -5.73 -81.39
C GLU A 427 30.87 -6.22 -82.45
N VAL A 428 31.79 -7.11 -82.08
CA VAL A 428 32.73 -7.72 -83.03
C VAL A 428 32.01 -8.52 -84.11
N LEU A 429 30.97 -9.27 -83.74
CA LEU A 429 30.11 -9.99 -84.70
C LEU A 429 29.39 -9.02 -85.65
N LEU A 430 28.78 -7.95 -85.14
CA LEU A 430 28.10 -6.93 -85.94
C LEU A 430 29.07 -6.23 -86.90
N LEU A 431 30.24 -5.81 -86.42
CA LEU A 431 31.27 -5.18 -87.26
C LEU A 431 31.78 -6.11 -88.37
N ARG A 432 31.87 -7.41 -88.10
CA ARG A 432 32.35 -8.41 -89.08
C ARG A 432 31.31 -8.74 -90.13
N PHE A 433 30.01 -8.71 -89.80
CA PHE A 433 28.93 -9.05 -90.72
C PHE A 433 28.29 -7.84 -91.42
N MET A 434 28.47 -6.61 -90.93
CA MET A 434 27.93 -5.38 -91.54
C MET A 434 28.96 -4.55 -92.33
N LYS A 435 30.24 -4.94 -92.37
CA LYS A 435 31.24 -4.43 -93.32
C LYS A 435 31.61 -5.50 -94.36
N GLY A 436 30.58 -6.09 -94.97
CA GLY A 436 30.65 -6.88 -96.19
C GLY A 436 29.92 -6.17 -97.32
#